data_AF-A0A922XPA2-F1
#
_entry.id   AF-A0A922XPA2-F1
#
_cell.length_a   1.000
_cell.length_b   1.000
_cell.length_c   1.000
_cell.angle_alpha   90.00
_cell.angle_beta   90.00
_cell.angle_gamma   90.00
#
_symmetry.space_group_name_H-M   'P 1'
#
loop_
_entity.id
_entity.type
_entity.pdbx_description
1 polymer ?
#
loop_
_entity_poly.entity_id
_entity_poly.type
_entity_poly.pdbx_seq_one_letter_code
_entity_poly.pdbx_strand_id
1 'polypeptide(L)'
;MLEDKVRAVEEVFSRLDGEITKFQSWSALHCKWGCGKCCSKADIEATLLEFLPFAYHLYQQGKAEEWLEKLSSTDSSICLILNPTQNGAGLCSEYHHRGMICRLFGYSARTNKYGTREMVTCQIIKTEQADQYQQAEVKVEAGAEIPVMTHYYMQLHSIDFEMTRDFYPINMAIRKAIETVLSYYAYR
;
A
#
# COMPACT_ATOMS: atom_id res chain seq x y z
N MET A 1 11.98 18.42 -6.54
CA MET A 1 11.19 19.09 -5.49
C MET A 1 10.29 18.07 -4.80
N LEU A 2 9.74 18.34 -3.60
CA LEU A 2 8.86 17.40 -2.87
C LEU A 2 7.67 16.97 -3.73
N GLU A 3 7.08 17.91 -4.45
CA GLU A 3 5.96 17.74 -5.35
C GLU A 3 6.30 16.79 -6.51
N ASP A 4 7.54 16.81 -7.01
CA ASP A 4 8.00 15.87 -8.04
C ASP A 4 8.08 14.44 -7.49
N LYS A 5 8.51 14.27 -6.23
CA LYS A 5 8.52 12.96 -5.55
C LYS A 5 7.11 12.44 -5.34
N VAL A 6 6.18 13.31 -4.91
CA VAL A 6 4.77 12.94 -4.77
C VAL A 6 4.21 12.42 -6.09
N ARG A 7 4.38 13.17 -7.19
CA ARG A 7 3.92 12.73 -8.52
C ARG A 7 4.57 11.41 -8.96
N ALA A 8 5.87 11.25 -8.74
CA ALA A 8 6.57 10.01 -9.08
C ALA A 8 6.03 8.80 -8.32
N VAL A 9 5.70 8.96 -7.03
CA VAL A 9 5.06 7.89 -6.23
C VAL A 9 3.66 7.59 -6.74
N GLU A 10 2.86 8.62 -7.05
CA GLU A 10 1.52 8.46 -7.63
C GLU A 10 1.53 7.75 -8.98
N GLU A 11 2.53 8.01 -9.84
CA GLU A 11 2.73 7.29 -11.11
C GLU A 11 3.03 5.80 -10.89
N VAL A 12 3.84 5.45 -9.89
CA VAL A 12 4.06 4.05 -9.50
C VAL A 12 2.75 3.42 -9.03
N PHE A 13 1.95 4.12 -8.22
CA PHE A 13 0.68 3.60 -7.72
C PHE A 13 -0.35 3.42 -8.83
N SER A 14 -0.43 4.36 -9.78
CA SER A 14 -1.32 4.28 -10.94
C SER A 14 -0.99 3.06 -11.80
N ARG A 15 0.29 2.82 -12.07
CA ARG A 15 0.74 1.64 -12.82
C ARG A 15 0.46 0.34 -12.06
N LEU A 16 0.69 0.33 -10.74
CA LEU A 16 0.37 -0.81 -9.89
C LEU A 16 -1.12 -1.15 -9.93
N ASP A 17 -2.00 -0.16 -9.78
CA ASP A 17 -3.45 -0.35 -9.84
C ASP A 17 -3.87 -0.90 -11.22
N GLY A 18 -3.21 -0.47 -12.31
CA GLY A 18 -3.41 -1.00 -13.65
C GLY A 18 -3.03 -2.48 -13.78
N GLU A 19 -1.86 -2.88 -13.25
CA GLU A 19 -1.44 -4.29 -13.23
C GLU A 19 -2.33 -5.16 -12.33
N ILE A 20 -2.76 -4.64 -11.18
CA ILE A 20 -3.73 -5.32 -10.30
C ILE A 20 -5.04 -5.56 -11.05
N THR A 21 -5.53 -4.56 -11.79
CA THR A 21 -6.77 -4.69 -12.57
C THR A 21 -6.65 -5.78 -13.63
N LYS A 22 -5.52 -5.83 -14.35
CA LYS A 22 -5.24 -6.92 -15.30
C LYS A 22 -5.21 -8.28 -14.62
N PHE A 23 -4.53 -8.37 -13.48
CA PHE A 23 -4.43 -9.60 -12.68
C PHE A 23 -5.82 -10.10 -12.24
N GLN A 24 -6.64 -9.23 -11.66
CA GLN A 24 -8.00 -9.54 -11.25
C GLN A 24 -8.86 -10.00 -12.44
N SER A 25 -8.71 -9.37 -13.60
CA SER A 25 -9.47 -9.73 -14.81
C SER A 25 -9.19 -11.15 -15.29
N TRP A 26 -7.91 -11.56 -15.35
CA TRP A 26 -7.59 -12.89 -15.90
C TRP A 26 -7.71 -14.00 -14.85
N SER A 27 -7.45 -13.69 -13.57
CA SER A 27 -7.53 -14.66 -12.47
C SER A 27 -8.96 -14.84 -11.94
N ALA A 28 -9.87 -13.91 -12.24
CA ALA A 28 -11.19 -13.78 -11.65
C ALA A 28 -11.19 -13.61 -10.12
N LEU A 29 -10.03 -13.38 -9.51
CA LEU A 29 -9.88 -13.16 -8.08
C LEU A 29 -10.28 -11.73 -7.71
N HIS A 30 -11.08 -11.59 -6.67
CA HIS A 30 -11.56 -10.29 -6.21
C HIS A 30 -11.61 -10.22 -4.68
N CYS A 31 -11.55 -8.99 -4.15
CA CYS A 31 -11.65 -8.77 -2.71
C CYS A 31 -13.12 -8.88 -2.35
N LYS A 32 -13.42 -9.57 -1.25
CA LYS A 32 -14.78 -9.62 -0.72
C LYS A 32 -15.24 -8.21 -0.37
N TRP A 33 -16.39 -7.81 -0.89
CA TRP A 33 -16.98 -6.51 -0.60
C TRP A 33 -17.21 -6.35 0.91
N GLY A 34 -16.88 -5.19 1.47
CA GLY A 34 -16.98 -4.92 2.91
C GLY A 34 -15.90 -5.61 3.75
N CYS A 35 -14.89 -6.24 3.14
CA CYS A 35 -13.79 -6.83 3.88
C CYS A 35 -12.72 -5.79 4.25
N GLY A 36 -12.37 -5.72 5.53
CA GLY A 36 -11.25 -4.91 6.03
C GLY A 36 -10.19 -5.70 6.79
N LYS A 37 -10.14 -7.04 6.64
CA LYS A 37 -9.21 -7.88 7.40
C LYS A 37 -7.73 -7.54 7.17
N CYS A 38 -7.39 -6.99 6.00
CA CYS A 38 -6.04 -6.48 5.74
C CYS A 38 -5.76 -5.18 6.51
N CYS A 39 -6.76 -4.31 6.68
CA CYS A 39 -6.62 -3.02 7.37
C CYS A 39 -6.53 -3.17 8.90
N SER A 40 -7.05 -4.26 9.46
CA SER A 40 -7.02 -4.57 10.89
C SER A 40 -5.80 -5.38 11.34
N LYS A 41 -4.77 -5.48 10.48
CA LYS A 41 -3.48 -6.04 10.85
C LYS A 41 -2.65 -5.02 11.64
N ALA A 42 -2.10 -5.46 12.77
CA ALA A 42 -1.25 -4.65 13.65
C ALA A 42 0.22 -4.60 13.20
N ASP A 43 0.63 -5.53 12.35
CA ASP A 43 2.01 -5.76 11.91
C ASP A 43 2.27 -5.22 10.49
N ILE A 44 1.51 -4.22 10.05
CA ILE A 44 1.74 -3.59 8.75
C ILE A 44 2.93 -2.64 8.89
N GLU A 45 3.98 -2.93 8.13
CA GLU A 45 5.12 -2.04 7.96
C GLU A 45 5.13 -1.41 6.57
N ALA A 46 5.62 -0.18 6.51
CA ALA A 46 5.74 0.59 5.28
C ALA A 46 6.94 1.53 5.37
N THR A 47 7.43 1.93 4.21
CA THR A 47 8.35 3.06 4.10
C THR A 47 7.60 4.37 4.24
N LEU A 48 8.29 5.44 4.65
CA LEU A 48 7.64 6.75 4.74
C LEU A 48 7.26 7.28 3.34
N LEU A 49 8.04 6.94 2.30
CA LEU A 49 7.79 7.40 0.93
C LEU A 49 6.41 6.95 0.42
N GLU A 50 5.94 5.77 0.83
CA GLU A 50 4.63 5.23 0.45
C GLU A 50 3.45 6.11 0.87
N PHE A 51 3.63 6.88 1.95
CA PHE A 51 2.62 7.79 2.48
C PHE A 51 2.89 9.25 2.15
N LEU A 52 3.89 9.55 1.33
CA LEU A 52 4.19 10.92 0.90
C LEU A 52 3.02 11.57 0.14
N PRO A 53 2.30 10.88 -0.78
CA PRO A 53 1.11 11.45 -1.41
C PRO A 53 0.00 11.75 -0.41
N PHE A 54 -0.23 10.87 0.57
CA PHE A 54 -1.23 11.10 1.62
C PHE A 54 -0.87 12.31 2.50
N ALA A 55 0.38 12.40 2.94
CA ALA A 55 0.88 13.52 3.72
C ALA A 55 0.74 14.86 2.96
N TYR A 56 1.06 14.87 1.67
CA TYR A 56 0.90 16.06 0.83
C TYR A 56 -0.57 16.45 0.65
N HIS A 57 -1.45 15.47 0.44
CA HIS A 57 -2.89 15.68 0.38
C HIS A 57 -3.44 16.33 1.66
N LEU A 58 -3.03 15.84 2.83
CA LEU A 58 -3.41 16.44 4.12
C LEU A 58 -2.91 17.87 4.27
N TYR A 59 -1.68 18.16 3.83
CA TYR A 59 -1.13 19.51 3.86
C TYR A 59 -1.94 20.46 2.97
N GLN A 60 -2.27 20.06 1.74
CA GLN A 60 -3.10 20.85 0.82
C GLN A 60 -4.50 21.14 1.38
N GLN A 61 -5.03 20.27 2.24
CA GLN A 61 -6.31 20.46 2.92
C GLN A 61 -6.22 21.23 4.25
N GLY A 62 -5.01 21.62 4.69
CA GLY A 62 -4.80 22.23 6.00
C GLY A 62 -5.03 21.28 7.18
N LYS A 63 -4.99 19.96 6.96
CA LYS A 63 -5.25 18.92 7.97
C LYS A 63 -4.00 18.21 8.49
N ALA A 64 -2.82 18.57 7.98
CA ALA A 64 -1.57 17.89 8.32
C ALA A 64 -1.25 17.94 9.83
N GLU A 65 -1.41 19.09 10.49
CA GLU A 65 -1.14 19.23 11.92
C GLU A 65 -2.13 18.44 12.79
N GLU A 66 -3.42 18.50 12.47
CA GLU A 66 -4.47 17.70 13.13
C GLU A 66 -4.14 16.20 13.08
N TRP A 67 -3.73 15.71 11.91
CA TRP A 67 -3.32 14.32 11.75
C TRP A 67 -2.05 13.98 12.51
N LEU A 68 -1.08 14.90 12.57
CA LEU A 68 0.15 14.70 13.33
C LEU A 68 -0.14 14.58 14.84
N GLU A 69 -1.03 15.41 15.37
CA GLU A 69 -1.51 15.31 16.76
C GLU A 69 -2.26 13.99 17.00
N LYS A 70 -3.16 13.61 16.09
CA LYS A 70 -3.87 12.33 16.15
C LYS A 70 -2.91 11.13 16.16
N LEU A 71 -1.86 11.15 15.34
CA LEU A 71 -0.86 10.08 15.28
C LEU A 71 0.08 10.07 16.50
N SER A 72 0.22 11.19 17.19
CA SER A 72 1.08 11.32 18.37
C SER A 72 0.34 11.02 19.68
N SER A 73 -1.00 11.05 19.67
CA SER A 73 -1.84 10.82 20.85
C SER A 73 -2.25 9.35 21.05
N THR A 74 -1.77 8.43 20.21
CA THR A 74 -2.08 7.00 20.31
C THR A 74 -0.91 6.11 19.93
N ASP A 75 -0.72 5.06 20.72
CA ASP A 75 0.24 3.97 20.43
C ASP A 75 -0.42 2.80 19.69
N SER A 76 -1.59 3.02 19.07
CA SER A 76 -2.29 1.99 18.30
C SER A 76 -1.40 1.46 17.18
N SER A 77 -1.26 0.14 17.12
CA SER A 77 -0.63 -0.57 16.01
C SER A 77 -1.54 -0.72 14.80
N ILE A 78 -2.85 -0.48 14.97
CA ILE A 78 -3.83 -0.48 13.89
C ILE A 78 -3.79 0.87 13.17
N CYS A 79 -3.76 0.83 11.83
CA CYS A 79 -3.73 2.01 10.98
C CYS A 79 -4.84 3.02 11.32
N LEU A 80 -4.49 4.27 11.60
CA LEU A 80 -5.47 5.31 11.98
C LEU A 80 -6.30 5.87 10.81
N ILE A 81 -6.00 5.43 9.58
CA ILE A 81 -6.83 5.64 8.37
C ILE A 81 -7.97 4.62 8.30
N LEU A 82 -7.92 3.54 9.10
CA LEU A 82 -9.01 2.57 9.19
C LEU A 82 -10.31 3.28 9.60
N ASN A 83 -11.32 3.17 8.75
CA ASN A 83 -12.69 3.55 9.02
C ASN A 83 -13.59 2.29 8.91
N PRO A 84 -14.00 1.70 10.04
CA PRO A 84 -14.86 0.52 10.06
C PRO A 84 -16.25 0.72 9.43
N THR A 85 -16.68 1.97 9.27
CA THR A 85 -17.98 2.33 8.68
C THR A 85 -17.91 2.58 7.18
N GLN A 86 -16.72 2.54 6.59
CA GLN A 86 -16.51 2.76 5.16
C GLN A 86 -17.16 1.64 4.34
N ASN A 87 -17.90 2.02 3.30
CA ASN A 87 -18.39 1.08 2.28
C ASN A 87 -17.33 0.89 1.18
N GLY A 88 -17.06 -0.35 0.79
CA GLY A 88 -16.17 -0.65 -0.34
C GLY A 88 -15.34 -1.93 -0.19
N ALA A 89 -14.39 -2.11 -1.11
CA ALA A 89 -13.39 -3.18 -1.06
C ALA A 89 -12.22 -2.78 -0.14
N GLY A 90 -12.50 -2.72 1.16
CA GLY A 90 -11.58 -2.22 2.18
C GLY A 90 -12.29 -1.31 3.17
N LEU A 91 -11.66 -1.09 4.33
CA LEU A 91 -12.15 -0.18 5.37
C LEU A 91 -11.23 1.04 5.53
N CYS A 92 -10.64 1.54 4.44
CA CYS A 92 -9.72 2.68 4.46
C CYS A 92 -10.47 3.95 4.06
N SER A 93 -10.48 4.99 4.92
CA SER A 93 -11.10 6.28 4.56
C SER A 93 -10.38 6.99 3.42
N GLU A 94 -9.06 6.78 3.31
CA GLU A 94 -8.19 7.40 2.32
C GLU A 94 -7.73 6.37 1.28
N TYR A 95 -8.69 5.60 0.75
CA TYR A 95 -8.40 4.47 -0.14
C TYR A 95 -7.57 4.87 -1.36
N HIS A 96 -7.79 6.08 -1.90
CA HIS A 96 -7.03 6.61 -3.04
C HIS A 96 -5.57 6.92 -2.67
N HIS A 97 -5.30 7.33 -1.43
CA HIS A 97 -3.96 7.67 -0.94
C HIS A 97 -3.32 6.55 -0.09
N ARG A 98 -3.85 5.32 -0.15
CA ARG A 98 -3.28 4.17 0.56
C ARG A 98 -1.86 3.87 0.08
N GLY A 99 -0.99 3.51 1.02
CA GLY A 99 0.40 3.13 0.76
C GLY A 99 0.53 1.92 -0.16
N MET A 100 1.72 1.73 -0.72
CA MET A 100 2.00 0.67 -1.69
C MET A 100 1.78 -0.72 -1.09
N ILE A 101 2.21 -0.95 0.15
CA ILE A 101 2.00 -2.22 0.85
C ILE A 101 0.52 -2.62 0.89
N CYS A 102 -0.37 -1.65 1.09
CA CYS A 102 -1.82 -1.85 1.12
C CYS A 102 -2.41 -2.12 -0.27
N ARG A 103 -1.70 -1.80 -1.36
CA ARG A 103 -2.08 -2.13 -2.74
C ARG A 103 -1.58 -3.51 -3.14
N LEU A 104 -0.32 -3.80 -2.81
CA LEU A 104 0.33 -5.07 -3.10
C LEU A 104 -0.34 -6.24 -2.35
N PHE A 105 -0.80 -6.02 -1.13
CA PHE A 105 -1.46 -7.07 -0.36
C PHE A 105 -2.74 -7.56 -1.04
N GLY A 106 -2.79 -8.85 -1.40
CA GLY A 106 -3.97 -9.47 -2.03
C GLY A 106 -3.75 -9.84 -3.49
N TYR A 107 -2.92 -9.07 -4.22
CA TYR A 107 -2.83 -9.10 -5.68
C TYR A 107 -1.40 -9.00 -6.21
N SER A 108 -0.42 -9.43 -5.42
CA SER A 108 0.99 -9.43 -5.83
C SER A 108 1.61 -10.82 -5.69
N ALA A 109 2.84 -10.96 -6.16
CA ALA A 109 3.69 -12.10 -5.94
C ALA A 109 5.01 -11.70 -5.27
N ARG A 110 5.58 -12.66 -4.55
CA ARG A 110 6.98 -12.64 -4.11
C ARG A 110 7.79 -13.66 -4.91
N THR A 111 9.06 -13.39 -5.10
CA THR A 111 9.98 -14.38 -5.68
C THR A 111 10.64 -15.15 -4.54
N ASN A 112 10.52 -16.47 -4.53
CA ASN A 112 11.17 -17.29 -3.52
C ASN A 112 12.65 -17.50 -3.84
N LYS A 113 13.39 -18.17 -2.95
CA LYS A 113 14.84 -18.42 -3.11
C LYS A 113 15.21 -19.29 -4.32
N TYR A 114 14.23 -19.95 -4.94
CA TYR A 114 14.43 -20.79 -6.14
C TYR A 114 14.08 -20.03 -7.43
N GLY A 115 13.69 -18.75 -7.35
CA GLY A 115 13.29 -17.94 -8.50
C GLY A 115 11.84 -18.10 -8.90
N THR A 116 11.05 -18.91 -8.18
CA THR A 116 9.63 -19.12 -8.48
C THR A 116 8.79 -17.99 -7.88
N ARG A 117 7.77 -17.54 -8.63
CA ARG A 117 6.80 -16.55 -8.15
C ARG A 117 5.70 -17.25 -7.34
N GLU A 118 5.50 -16.76 -6.12
CA GLU A 118 4.44 -17.21 -5.21
C GLU A 118 3.46 -16.06 -4.97
N MET A 119 2.17 -16.35 -5.11
CA MET A 119 1.13 -15.36 -4.86
C MET A 119 1.06 -14.94 -3.39
N VAL A 120 1.03 -13.63 -3.16
CA VAL A 120 0.79 -12.99 -1.87
C VAL A 120 -0.66 -12.51 -1.84
N THR A 121 -1.53 -13.33 -1.26
CA THR A 121 -2.96 -13.04 -1.14
C THR A 121 -3.52 -13.34 0.26
N CYS A 122 -4.75 -12.89 0.52
CA CYS A 122 -5.38 -13.02 1.84
C CYS A 122 -6.04 -14.40 2.04
N GLN A 123 -6.21 -14.79 3.30
CA GLN A 123 -6.81 -16.08 3.65
C GLN A 123 -8.21 -16.25 3.06
N ILE A 124 -9.01 -15.17 3.00
CA ILE A 124 -10.37 -15.21 2.44
C ILE A 124 -10.34 -15.61 0.97
N ILE A 125 -9.43 -15.04 0.18
CA ILE A 125 -9.27 -15.41 -1.23
C ILE A 125 -8.87 -16.88 -1.34
N LYS A 126 -7.92 -17.34 -0.53
CA LYS A 126 -7.46 -18.74 -0.54
C LYS A 126 -8.56 -19.76 -0.21
N THR A 127 -9.51 -19.39 0.66
CA THR A 127 -10.55 -20.33 1.13
C THR A 127 -11.89 -20.17 0.40
N GLU A 128 -12.33 -18.95 0.16
CA GLU A 128 -13.65 -18.68 -0.45
C GLU A 128 -13.60 -18.67 -1.99
N GLN A 129 -12.41 -18.51 -2.59
CA GLN A 129 -12.18 -18.53 -4.05
C GLN A 129 -11.09 -19.54 -4.42
N ALA A 130 -11.12 -20.73 -3.78
CA ALA A 130 -10.04 -21.71 -3.83
C ALA A 130 -9.72 -22.20 -5.25
N ASP A 131 -10.74 -22.43 -6.09
CA ASP A 131 -10.55 -22.92 -7.47
C ASP A 131 -9.85 -21.88 -8.33
N GLN A 132 -10.30 -20.61 -8.27
CA GLN A 132 -9.66 -19.50 -8.98
C GLN A 132 -8.25 -19.26 -8.44
N TYR A 133 -8.06 -19.39 -7.13
CA TYR A 133 -6.75 -19.21 -6.49
C TYR A 133 -5.74 -20.24 -6.99
N GLN A 134 -6.09 -21.53 -6.99
CA GLN A 134 -5.21 -22.59 -7.46
C GLN A 134 -4.86 -22.44 -8.95
N GLN A 135 -5.84 -22.08 -9.78
CA GLN A 135 -5.60 -21.82 -11.21
C GLN A 135 -4.67 -20.62 -11.43
N ALA A 136 -4.86 -19.55 -10.64
CA ALA A 136 -4.00 -18.37 -10.70
C ALA A 136 -2.58 -18.67 -10.23
N GLU A 137 -2.43 -19.45 -9.16
CA GLU A 137 -1.14 -19.82 -8.59
C GLU A 137 -0.28 -20.60 -9.59
N VAL A 138 -0.87 -21.61 -10.27
CA VAL A 138 -0.18 -22.37 -11.33
C VAL A 138 0.24 -21.47 -12.49
N LYS A 139 -0.62 -20.55 -12.92
CA LYS A 139 -0.30 -19.61 -14.00
C LYS A 139 0.81 -18.63 -13.61
N VAL A 140 0.79 -18.12 -12.37
CA VAL A 140 1.82 -17.23 -11.83
C VAL A 140 3.16 -17.95 -11.75
N GLU A 141 3.18 -19.19 -11.27
CA GLU A 141 4.38 -20.04 -11.26
C GLU A 141 4.92 -20.27 -12.68
N ALA A 142 4.03 -20.44 -13.67
CA ALA A 142 4.37 -20.54 -15.09
C ALA A 142 4.74 -19.19 -15.76
N GLY A 143 4.80 -18.09 -15.01
CA GLY A 143 5.28 -16.79 -15.49
C GLY A 143 4.21 -15.80 -15.94
N ALA A 144 2.93 -16.04 -15.63
CA ALA A 144 1.86 -15.09 -15.91
C ALA A 144 2.12 -13.72 -15.24
N GLU A 145 1.53 -12.68 -15.84
CA GLU A 145 1.66 -11.31 -15.37
C GLU A 145 0.95 -11.10 -14.02
N ILE A 146 1.72 -10.63 -13.05
CA ILE A 146 1.28 -10.24 -11.71
C ILE A 146 2.27 -9.21 -11.15
N PRO A 147 1.81 -8.20 -10.38
CA PRO A 147 2.71 -7.31 -9.66
C PRO A 147 3.69 -8.09 -8.78
N VAL A 148 5.00 -7.87 -8.94
CA VAL A 148 6.02 -8.50 -8.09
C VAL A 148 6.50 -7.48 -7.05
N MET A 149 6.37 -7.82 -5.77
CA MET A 149 6.62 -6.87 -4.67
C MET A 149 8.02 -6.23 -4.75
N THR A 150 9.05 -7.04 -4.98
CA THR A 150 10.43 -6.56 -5.07
C THR A 150 10.63 -5.56 -6.22
N HIS A 151 9.97 -5.76 -7.37
CA HIS A 151 10.07 -4.84 -8.50
C HIS A 151 9.48 -3.47 -8.15
N TYR A 152 8.39 -3.44 -7.38
CA TYR A 152 7.75 -2.19 -6.98
C TYR A 152 8.54 -1.46 -5.89
N TYR A 153 9.07 -2.17 -4.89
CA TYR A 153 9.98 -1.56 -3.91
C TYR A 153 11.25 -0.99 -4.55
N MET A 154 11.83 -1.67 -5.54
CA MET A 154 12.97 -1.13 -6.31
C MET A 154 12.63 0.18 -7.01
N GLN A 155 11.42 0.34 -7.53
CA GLN A 155 11.00 1.59 -8.14
C GLN A 155 10.83 2.71 -7.12
N LEU A 156 10.28 2.44 -5.93
CA LEU A 156 10.24 3.43 -4.86
C LEU A 156 11.66 3.84 -4.43
N HIS A 157 12.57 2.87 -4.27
CA HIS A 157 13.97 3.15 -3.97
C HIS A 157 14.62 4.06 -5.02
N SER A 158 14.24 3.94 -6.29
CA SER A 158 14.75 4.81 -7.34
C SER A 158 14.23 6.25 -7.28
N ILE A 159 13.08 6.49 -6.64
CA ILE A 159 12.53 7.83 -6.43
C ILE A 159 13.29 8.54 -5.31
N ASP A 160 13.41 7.87 -4.16
CA ASP A 160 14.16 8.39 -3.02
C ASP A 160 14.65 7.24 -2.13
N PHE A 161 15.97 7.01 -2.14
CA PHE A 161 16.61 5.96 -1.36
C PHE A 161 16.49 6.19 0.15
N GLU A 162 16.62 7.44 0.63
CA GLU A 162 16.59 7.74 2.07
C GLU A 162 15.19 7.55 2.65
N MET A 163 14.15 7.97 1.92
CA MET A 163 12.75 7.81 2.33
C MET A 163 12.22 6.37 2.23
N THR A 164 13.00 5.47 1.66
CA THR A 164 12.64 4.06 1.45
C THR A 164 13.54 3.08 2.18
N ARG A 165 14.62 3.57 2.82
CA ARG A 165 15.61 2.72 3.48
C ARG A 165 15.01 1.89 4.62
N ASP A 166 14.18 2.53 5.43
CA ASP A 166 13.67 1.98 6.67
C ASP A 166 12.18 1.67 6.55
N PHE A 167 11.77 0.51 7.06
CA PHE A 167 10.38 0.13 7.24
C PHE A 167 9.95 0.47 8.67
N TYR A 168 8.78 1.09 8.80
CA TYR A 168 8.21 1.49 10.08
C TYR A 168 6.81 0.91 10.22
N PRO A 169 6.31 0.70 11.46
CA PRO A 169 4.89 0.49 11.69
C PRO A 169 4.05 1.54 10.97
N ILE A 170 2.94 1.14 10.35
CA ILE A 170 2.18 1.98 9.40
C ILE A 170 1.88 3.40 9.90
N ASN A 171 1.49 3.56 11.17
CA ASN A 171 1.20 4.88 11.75
C ASN A 171 2.48 5.73 11.90
N MET A 172 3.62 5.12 12.20
CA MET A 172 4.91 5.80 12.24
C MET A 172 5.37 6.21 10.84
N ALA A 173 5.15 5.37 9.82
CA ALA A 173 5.44 5.72 8.43
C ALA A 173 4.61 6.94 7.98
N ILE A 174 3.30 6.94 8.26
CA ILE A 174 2.41 8.07 7.97
C ILE A 174 2.88 9.34 8.70
N ARG A 175 3.19 9.23 10.00
CA ARG A 175 3.68 10.35 10.81
C ARG A 175 4.93 10.98 10.20
N LYS A 176 5.93 10.15 9.86
CA LYS A 176 7.19 10.61 9.25
C LYS A 176 6.96 11.29 7.90
N ALA A 177 6.02 10.79 7.10
CA ALA A 177 5.65 11.43 5.84
C ALA A 177 5.05 12.83 6.07
N ILE A 178 4.14 12.98 7.05
CA ILE A 178 3.56 14.27 7.43
C ILE A 178 4.63 15.24 7.93
N GLU A 179 5.50 14.80 8.85
CA GLU A 179 6.62 15.60 9.35
C GLU A 179 7.54 16.06 8.22
N THR A 180 7.80 15.20 7.23
CA THR A 180 8.61 15.53 6.04
C THR A 180 7.97 16.63 5.21
N VAL A 181 6.66 16.54 4.94
CA VAL A 181 5.93 17.56 4.17
C VAL A 181 5.90 18.88 4.92
N LEU A 182 5.52 18.88 6.20
CA LEU A 182 5.48 20.09 7.03
C LEU A 182 6.85 20.76 7.11
N SER A 183 7.91 19.98 7.36
CA SER A 183 9.28 20.50 7.42
C SER A 183 9.70 21.15 6.11
N TYR A 184 9.38 20.54 4.96
CA TYR A 184 9.72 21.10 3.65
C TYR A 184 9.09 22.47 3.42
N TYR A 185 7.83 22.66 3.81
CA TYR A 185 7.12 23.93 3.62
C TYR A 185 7.38 24.97 4.72
N ALA A 186 7.87 24.57 5.90
CA ALA A 186 8.26 25.51 6.95
C ALA A 186 9.50 26.34 6.61
N TYR A 187 10.36 25.85 5.70
CA TYR A 187 11.61 26.51 5.30
C TYR A 187 11.59 27.02 3.84
N ARG A 188 10.40 27.23 3.26
CA ARG A 188 10.21 27.77 1.91
C ARG A 188 9.58 29.16 1.90
#